data_AF-B9WIQ1-F1
#
_entry.id   AF-B9WIQ1-F1
#
_cell.length_a   1.000
_cell.length_b   1.000
_cell.length_c   1.000
_cell.angle_alpha   90.00
_cell.angle_beta   90.00
_cell.angle_gamma   90.00
#
_symmetry.space_group_name_H-M   'P 1'
#
loop_
_entity.id
_entity.type
_entity.pdbx_description
1 polymer ?
#
loop_
_entity_poly.entity_id
_entity_poly.type
_entity_poly.pdbx_seq_one_letter_code
_entity_poly.pdbx_strand_id
1 'polypeptide(L)'
;MVVHNPNNWHWIDKNCLPWSKDYLKENIIDTAYEDDSFRFVVTAVDSVSGDCDVTQRKGKVLCIYDMRLQFSLSGAIKKGNDEEEEETISATIVIPEFVHDQGEDEYIFEIESASQKSEIRKHFVPILKEKLMKFQPDLLEAHAKDVQHATD
;
A
#
# COMPACT_ATOMS: atom_id res chain seq x y z
N MET A 1 -32.89 -8.47 9.78
CA MET A 1 -33.76 -7.78 8.80
C MET A 1 -32.92 -7.63 7.55
N VAL A 2 -33.18 -8.41 6.49
CA VAL A 2 -32.38 -8.36 5.25
C VAL A 2 -32.84 -7.13 4.47
N VAL A 3 -31.90 -6.23 4.15
CA VAL A 3 -32.17 -5.07 3.31
C VAL A 3 -32.35 -5.58 1.88
N HIS A 4 -33.57 -5.49 1.37
CA HIS A 4 -33.90 -5.88 0.00
C HIS A 4 -33.42 -4.77 -0.95
N ASN A 5 -32.41 -5.02 -1.80
CA ASN A 5 -31.92 -4.10 -2.83
C ASN A 5 -32.29 -4.58 -4.25
N PRO A 6 -33.59 -4.58 -4.61
CA PRO A 6 -34.05 -5.11 -5.89
C PRO A 6 -33.42 -4.31 -7.03
N ASN A 7 -32.93 -5.04 -8.04
CA ASN A 7 -32.21 -4.50 -9.20
C ASN A 7 -30.95 -3.69 -8.87
N ASN A 8 -30.41 -3.75 -7.65
CA ASN A 8 -29.21 -3.02 -7.24
C ASN A 8 -29.30 -1.49 -7.44
N TRP A 9 -30.48 -0.91 -7.19
CA TRP A 9 -30.72 0.53 -7.36
C TRP A 9 -30.31 1.39 -6.15
N HIS A 10 -30.22 0.82 -4.96
CA HIS A 10 -29.69 1.51 -3.78
C HIS A 10 -28.17 1.35 -3.73
N TRP A 11 -27.49 2.44 -3.42
CA TRP A 11 -26.05 2.43 -3.22
C TRP A 11 -25.73 1.65 -1.96
N ILE A 12 -24.82 0.69 -2.08
CA ILE A 12 -24.21 0.00 -0.95
C ILE A 12 -22.77 0.47 -0.93
N ASP A 13 -22.37 1.04 0.20
CA ASP A 13 -21.05 1.57 0.43
C ASP A 13 -20.46 0.87 1.66
N LYS A 14 -19.25 0.36 1.53
CA LYS A 14 -18.53 -0.31 2.60
C LYS A 14 -17.21 0.42 2.81
N ASN A 15 -17.09 1.04 3.98
CA ASN A 15 -15.82 1.55 4.47
C ASN A 15 -14.83 0.41 4.68
N CYS A 16 -13.76 0.44 3.89
CA CYS A 16 -12.68 -0.53 3.86
C CYS A 16 -11.37 0.03 4.44
N LEU A 17 -11.31 1.28 4.91
CA LEU A 17 -10.12 1.85 5.53
C LEU A 17 -9.54 1.01 6.70
N PRO A 18 -10.37 0.42 7.59
CA PRO A 18 -9.85 -0.50 8.61
C PRO A 18 -9.16 -1.72 7.99
N TRP A 19 -9.76 -2.32 6.96
CA TRP A 19 -9.17 -3.45 6.26
C TRP A 19 -7.86 -3.05 5.56
N SER A 20 -7.82 -1.89 4.92
CA SER A 20 -6.63 -1.37 4.23
C SER A 20 -5.45 -1.18 5.18
N LYS A 21 -5.70 -0.73 6.42
CA LYS A 21 -4.68 -0.61 7.47
C LYS A 21 -4.05 -1.96 7.80
N ASP A 22 -4.86 -2.99 7.95
CA ASP A 22 -4.40 -4.32 8.32
C ASP A 22 -3.71 -4.98 7.13
N TYR A 23 -4.30 -4.91 5.94
CA TYR A 23 -3.73 -5.42 4.70
C TYR A 23 -2.33 -4.84 4.44
N LEU A 24 -2.15 -3.51 4.57
CA LEU A 24 -0.86 -2.88 4.31
C LEU A 24 0.19 -3.31 5.35
N LYS A 25 -0.19 -3.50 6.62
CA LYS A 25 0.74 -4.04 7.62
C LYS A 25 1.18 -5.46 7.28
N GLU A 26 0.25 -6.32 6.86
CA GLU A 26 0.53 -7.72 6.53
C GLU A 26 1.35 -7.88 5.25
N ASN A 27 1.16 -7.00 4.27
CA ASN A 27 1.73 -7.19 2.92
C ASN A 27 2.94 -6.31 2.61
N ILE A 28 3.13 -5.20 3.34
CA ILE A 28 4.19 -4.22 3.07
C ILE A 28 5.36 -4.36 4.05
N ILE A 29 5.10 -4.68 5.33
CA ILE A 29 6.18 -4.97 6.29
C ILE A 29 7.04 -6.13 5.76
N ASP A 30 8.34 -6.08 6.05
CA ASP A 30 9.35 -7.04 5.56
C ASP A 30 9.59 -7.02 4.04
N THR A 31 8.94 -6.10 3.29
CA THR A 31 9.34 -5.83 1.91
C THR A 31 10.79 -5.36 1.92
N ALA A 32 11.65 -6.09 1.21
CA ALA A 32 13.09 -5.90 1.26
C ALA A 32 13.70 -5.80 -0.13
N TYR A 33 14.76 -4.99 -0.22
CA TYR A 33 15.75 -5.00 -1.28
C TYR A 33 17.08 -5.40 -0.67
N GLU A 34 17.85 -6.24 -1.37
CA GLU A 34 19.21 -6.58 -0.95
C GLU A 34 20.11 -6.83 -2.16
N ASP A 35 21.29 -6.22 -2.14
CA ASP A 35 22.39 -6.50 -3.05
C ASP A 35 23.72 -6.59 -2.27
N ASP A 36 24.84 -6.53 -2.99
CA ASP A 36 26.18 -6.61 -2.40
C ASP A 36 26.56 -5.36 -1.57
N SER A 37 25.87 -4.23 -1.76
CA SER A 37 26.19 -2.93 -1.15
C SER A 37 25.15 -2.47 -0.13
N PHE A 38 23.88 -2.79 -0.33
CA PHE A 38 22.77 -2.27 0.46
C PHE A 38 21.74 -3.35 0.78
N ARG A 39 21.13 -3.23 1.96
CA ARG A 39 19.88 -3.90 2.32
C ARG A 39 18.89 -2.85 2.80
N PHE A 40 17.71 -2.79 2.21
CA PHE A 40 16.61 -1.91 2.65
C PHE A 40 15.41 -2.76 3.02
N VAL A 41 14.75 -2.48 4.14
CA VAL A 41 13.59 -3.24 4.63
C VAL A 41 12.57 -2.30 5.24
N VAL A 42 11.29 -2.46 4.89
CA VAL A 42 10.22 -1.75 5.60
C VAL A 42 10.03 -2.39 6.97
N THR A 43 10.16 -1.58 8.01
CA THR A 43 10.04 -2.01 9.41
C THR A 43 8.67 -1.71 10.00
N ALA A 44 7.97 -0.70 9.50
CA ALA A 44 6.63 -0.35 9.97
C ALA A 44 5.77 0.35 8.92
N VAL A 45 4.45 0.20 9.07
CA VAL A 45 3.44 1.05 8.47
C VAL A 45 2.99 2.05 9.53
N ASP A 46 3.47 3.29 9.43
CA ASP A 46 3.29 4.32 10.46
C ASP A 46 1.89 4.91 10.42
N SER A 47 1.39 5.21 9.22
CA SER A 47 0.06 5.75 9.05
C SER A 47 -0.56 5.38 7.70
N VAL A 48 -1.88 5.17 7.76
CA VAL A 48 -2.76 5.02 6.61
C VAL A 48 -3.99 5.86 6.93
N SER A 49 -4.19 6.94 6.20
CA SER A 49 -5.25 7.92 6.46
C SER A 49 -5.87 8.39 5.17
N GLY A 50 -7.14 8.81 5.22
CA GLY A 50 -7.93 9.15 4.04
C GLY A 50 -9.14 8.24 3.98
N ASP A 51 -9.63 8.00 2.76
CA ASP A 51 -10.86 7.29 2.50
C ASP A 51 -10.61 6.06 1.61
N CYS A 52 -11.35 4.99 1.86
CA CYS A 52 -11.25 3.76 1.09
C CYS A 52 -12.56 3.00 1.20
N ASP A 53 -13.29 2.95 0.09
CA ASP A 53 -14.62 2.39 0.03
C ASP A 53 -14.76 1.42 -1.14
N VAL A 54 -15.52 0.36 -0.92
CA VAL A 54 -15.96 -0.56 -1.96
C VAL A 54 -17.47 -0.44 -2.09
N THR A 55 -17.93 -0.24 -3.31
CA THR A 55 -19.34 -0.04 -3.64
C THR A 55 -19.78 -0.92 -4.79
N GLN A 56 -21.09 -1.15 -4.89
CA GLN A 56 -21.69 -1.76 -6.07
C GLN A 56 -22.62 -0.78 -6.77
N ARG A 57 -22.39 -0.56 -8.06
CA ARG A 57 -23.26 0.26 -8.91
C ARG A 57 -23.56 -0.44 -10.22
N LYS A 58 -24.86 -0.56 -10.54
CA LYS A 58 -25.33 -1.20 -11.79
C LYS A 58 -24.72 -2.61 -12.01
N GLY A 59 -24.64 -3.40 -10.93
CA GLY A 59 -24.09 -4.76 -10.95
C GLY A 59 -22.56 -4.84 -11.01
N LYS A 60 -21.83 -3.72 -11.09
CA LYS A 60 -20.37 -3.69 -11.04
C LYS A 60 -19.88 -3.33 -9.65
N VAL A 61 -18.92 -4.09 -9.15
CA VAL A 61 -18.17 -3.74 -7.93
C VAL A 61 -17.09 -2.75 -8.34
N LEU A 62 -17.00 -1.65 -7.60
CA LEU A 62 -16.04 -0.57 -7.78
C LEU A 62 -15.38 -0.29 -6.44
N CYS A 63 -14.15 0.18 -6.47
CA CYS A 63 -13.49 0.76 -5.30
C CYS A 63 -13.23 2.23 -5.57
N ILE A 64 -13.22 3.04 -4.53
CA ILE A 64 -12.72 4.41 -4.56
C ILE A 64 -11.86 4.56 -3.32
N TYR A 65 -10.61 4.95 -3.50
CA TYR A 65 -9.73 5.22 -2.39
C TYR A 65 -8.88 6.44 -2.70
N ASP A 66 -8.60 7.20 -1.66
CA ASP A 66 -7.66 8.30 -1.61
C ASP A 66 -7.00 8.26 -0.24
N MET A 67 -5.77 7.75 -0.21
CA MET A 67 -5.05 7.52 1.01
C MET A 67 -3.68 8.16 0.99
N ARG A 68 -3.32 8.78 2.12
CA ARG A 68 -1.94 9.08 2.46
C ARG A 68 -1.34 7.91 3.21
N LEU A 69 -0.19 7.44 2.74
CA LEU A 69 0.55 6.33 3.33
C LEU A 69 1.90 6.81 3.87
N GLN A 70 2.32 6.27 5.01
CA GLN A 70 3.63 6.51 5.59
C GLN A 70 4.25 5.20 6.10
N PHE A 71 5.50 4.97 5.75
CA PHE A 71 6.27 3.78 6.11
C PHE A 71 7.62 4.16 6.71
N SER A 72 8.05 3.39 7.70
CA SER A 72 9.43 3.42 8.21
C SER A 72 10.27 2.36 7.51
N LEU A 73 11.47 2.76 7.08
CA LEU A 73 12.43 1.95 6.35
C LEU A 73 13.75 1.91 7.12
N SER A 74 14.28 0.71 7.33
CA SER A 74 15.64 0.49 7.80
C SER A 74 16.53 0.11 6.63
N GLY A 75 17.70 0.73 6.53
CA GLY A 75 18.75 0.38 5.59
C GLY A 75 20.03 -0.08 6.29
N ALA A 76 20.81 -0.92 5.64
CA ALA A 76 22.16 -1.31 6.07
C ALA A 76 23.10 -1.21 4.86
N ILE A 77 24.27 -0.60 5.07
CA ILE A 77 25.35 -0.56 4.08
C ILE A 77 26.33 -1.69 4.38
N LYS A 78 26.51 -2.60 3.43
CA LYS A 78 27.47 -3.70 3.52
C LYS A 78 28.86 -3.17 3.17
N LYS A 79 29.69 -2.89 4.17
CA LYS A 79 31.13 -2.67 3.98
C LYS A 79 31.81 -4.04 3.94
N GLY A 80 32.70 -4.24 2.98
CA GLY A 80 33.20 -5.57 2.61
C GLY A 80 33.80 -6.37 3.78
N ASN A 81 33.51 -7.68 3.76
CA ASN A 81 34.10 -8.84 4.46
C ASN A 81 34.60 -8.79 5.91
N ASP A 82 34.62 -7.65 6.60
CA ASP A 82 34.95 -7.60 8.02
C ASP A 82 33.77 -7.04 8.81
N GLU A 83 33.52 -7.65 9.97
CA GLU A 83 32.43 -7.45 10.93
C GLU A 83 32.40 -6.04 11.57
N GLU A 84 32.89 -5.02 10.86
CA GLU A 84 33.04 -3.64 11.33
C GLU A 84 31.89 -2.76 10.82
N GLU A 85 30.93 -2.54 11.72
CA GLU A 85 29.88 -1.51 11.70
C GLU A 85 29.09 -1.40 10.38
N GLU A 86 28.03 -2.21 10.28
CA GLU A 86 26.92 -1.95 9.36
C GLU A 86 26.38 -0.54 9.65
N GLU A 87 26.59 0.39 8.72
CA GLU A 87 26.02 1.72 8.84
C GLU A 87 24.52 1.61 8.63
N THR A 88 23.76 1.76 9.71
CA THR A 88 22.30 1.69 9.70
C THR A 88 21.70 3.01 9.24
N ILE A 89 20.86 2.94 8.21
CA ILE A 89 20.11 4.07 7.68
C ILE A 89 18.70 3.96 8.22
N SER A 90 18.15 5.07 8.71
CA SER A 90 16.72 5.19 8.99
C SER A 90 16.11 6.16 8.00
N ALA A 91 15.02 5.76 7.35
CA ALA A 91 14.32 6.57 6.39
C ALA A 91 12.80 6.45 6.56
N THR A 92 12.08 7.49 6.17
CA THR A 92 10.62 7.50 6.08
C THR A 92 10.24 7.64 4.62
N ILE A 93 9.31 6.80 4.16
CA ILE A 93 8.71 6.91 2.83
C ILE A 93 7.26 7.34 2.99
N VAL A 94 6.89 8.42 2.32
CA VAL A 94 5.54 8.97 2.29
C VAL A 94 5.01 8.91 0.86
N ILE A 95 3.76 8.47 0.74
CA ILE A 95 2.99 8.56 -0.50
C ILE A 95 1.81 9.49 -0.18
N PRO A 96 1.86 10.75 -0.63
CA PRO A 96 0.85 11.74 -0.25
C PRO A 96 -0.52 11.42 -0.81
N GLU A 97 -0.57 10.89 -2.03
CA GLU A 97 -1.79 10.51 -2.74
C GLU A 97 -1.61 9.11 -3.31
N PHE A 98 -2.30 8.14 -2.71
CA PHE A 98 -2.47 6.80 -3.24
C PHE A 98 -3.95 6.64 -3.60
N VAL A 99 -4.28 6.69 -4.90
CA VAL A 99 -5.65 6.85 -5.42
C VAL A 99 -5.99 5.83 -6.52
N HIS A 100 -7.28 5.46 -6.64
CA HIS A 100 -7.74 4.35 -7.50
C HIS A 100 -7.59 4.54 -9.02
N ASP A 101 -7.33 5.76 -9.49
CA ASP A 101 -7.30 6.12 -10.92
C ASP A 101 -5.94 6.68 -11.39
N GLN A 102 -4.92 6.69 -10.53
CA GLN A 102 -3.58 7.12 -10.95
C GLN A 102 -2.84 6.01 -11.68
N GLY A 103 -2.18 6.38 -12.78
CA GLY A 103 -1.22 5.51 -13.45
C GLY A 103 -0.08 5.11 -12.51
N GLU A 104 0.49 3.92 -12.69
CA GLU A 104 1.55 3.43 -11.80
C GLU A 104 2.80 4.33 -11.80
N ASP A 105 3.01 5.12 -12.84
CA ASP A 105 4.10 6.08 -12.98
C ASP A 105 3.79 7.48 -12.38
N GLU A 106 2.54 7.71 -11.98
CA GLU A 106 2.08 9.00 -11.43
C GLU A 106 2.30 9.13 -9.92
N TYR A 107 2.41 8.01 -9.20
CA TYR A 107 2.61 8.01 -7.75
C TYR A 107 3.92 8.70 -7.34
N ILE A 108 3.78 9.66 -6.41
CA ILE A 108 4.91 10.39 -5.83
C ILE A 108 5.37 9.69 -4.56
N PHE A 109 6.66 9.38 -4.47
CA PHE A 109 7.30 8.83 -3.28
C PHE A 109 8.23 9.87 -2.67
N GLU A 110 7.82 10.46 -1.55
CA GLU A 110 8.61 11.38 -0.75
C GLU A 110 9.49 10.57 0.21
N ILE A 111 10.81 10.69 0.07
CA ILE A 111 11.77 9.96 0.90
C ILE A 111 12.47 10.96 1.83
N GLU A 112 12.31 10.76 3.12
CA GLU A 112 13.05 11.47 4.17
C GLU A 112 14.14 10.55 4.70
N SER A 113 15.40 10.87 4.45
CA SER A 113 16.55 10.10 4.93
C SER A 113 17.76 11.00 5.07
N ALA A 114 18.61 10.74 6.08
CA ALA A 114 19.87 11.44 6.25
C ALA A 114 20.91 11.09 5.16
N SER A 115 20.84 9.87 4.62
CA SER A 115 21.78 9.36 3.59
C SER A 115 21.09 8.35 2.65
N GLN A 116 21.75 8.01 1.53
CA GLN A 116 21.29 7.00 0.56
C GLN A 116 19.89 7.20 -0.05
N LYS A 117 19.37 8.44 -0.06
CA LYS A 117 18.05 8.76 -0.67
C LYS A 117 17.96 8.38 -2.16
N SER A 118 19.05 8.54 -2.92
CA SER A 118 19.12 8.13 -4.32
C SER A 118 18.96 6.62 -4.48
N GLU A 119 19.64 5.85 -3.64
CA GLU A 119 19.64 4.39 -3.71
C GLU A 119 18.29 3.81 -3.28
N ILE A 120 17.68 4.34 -2.21
CA ILE A 120 16.32 3.97 -1.83
C ILE A 120 15.35 4.23 -2.99
N ARG A 121 15.43 5.40 -3.63
CA ARG A 121 14.54 5.76 -4.75
C ARG A 121 14.74 4.86 -5.96
N LYS A 122 15.99 4.50 -6.27
CA LYS A 122 16.34 3.74 -7.46
C LYS A 122 16.06 2.25 -7.30
N HIS A 123 16.34 1.70 -6.13
CA HIS A 123 16.36 0.26 -5.90
C HIS A 123 15.14 -0.23 -5.12
N PHE A 124 14.73 0.48 -4.07
CA PHE A 124 13.67 0.03 -3.18
C PHE A 124 12.27 0.45 -3.65
N VAL A 125 12.11 1.72 -4.06
CA VAL A 125 10.79 2.25 -4.47
C VAL A 125 10.10 1.42 -5.57
N PRO A 126 10.79 0.91 -6.61
CA PRO A 126 10.14 0.04 -7.60
C PRO A 126 9.52 -1.21 -7.00
N ILE A 127 10.18 -1.83 -6.01
CA ILE A 127 9.71 -3.05 -5.33
C ILE A 127 8.51 -2.72 -4.44
N LEU A 128 8.61 -1.64 -3.66
CA LEU A 128 7.49 -1.17 -2.84
C LEU A 128 6.27 -0.85 -3.71
N LYS A 129 6.48 -0.22 -4.87
CA LYS A 129 5.42 0.10 -5.81
C LYS A 129 4.74 -1.17 -6.34
N GLU A 130 5.50 -2.17 -6.77
CA GLU A 130 4.93 -3.45 -7.25
C GLU A 130 4.04 -4.11 -6.19
N LYS A 131 4.45 -4.05 -4.91
CA LYS A 131 3.63 -4.52 -3.78
C LYS A 131 2.34 -3.72 -3.62
N LEU A 132 2.42 -2.38 -3.71
CA LEU A 132 1.26 -1.50 -3.61
C LEU A 132 0.27 -1.69 -4.76
N MET A 133 0.72 -2.01 -5.97
CA MET A 133 -0.17 -2.25 -7.12
C MET A 133 -1.07 -3.48 -6.95
N LYS A 134 -0.76 -4.37 -5.99
CA LYS A 134 -1.62 -5.51 -5.62
C LYS A 134 -2.77 -5.11 -4.71
N PHE A 135 -2.71 -3.93 -4.09
CA PHE A 135 -3.73 -3.48 -3.15
C PHE A 135 -5.13 -3.42 -3.77
N GLN A 136 -5.28 -2.79 -4.94
CA GLN A 136 -6.57 -2.59 -5.58
C GLN A 136 -7.26 -3.91 -5.98
N PRO A 137 -6.60 -4.85 -6.71
CA PRO A 137 -7.24 -6.12 -7.01
C PRO A 137 -7.59 -6.92 -5.74
N ASP A 138 -6.72 -6.91 -4.73
CA ASP A 138 -6.95 -7.65 -3.48
C ASP A 138 -8.10 -7.03 -2.65
N LEU A 139 -8.23 -5.70 -2.65
CA LEU A 139 -9.35 -4.97 -2.04
C LEU A 139 -10.69 -5.37 -2.68
N LEU A 140 -10.73 -5.42 -4.01
CA LEU A 140 -11.92 -5.82 -4.75
C LEU A 140 -12.24 -7.30 -4.50
N GLU A 141 -11.25 -8.20 -4.51
CA GLU A 141 -11.47 -9.62 -4.23
C GLU A 141 -12.00 -9.86 -2.82
N ALA A 142 -11.42 -9.18 -1.82
CA ALA A 142 -11.81 -9.31 -0.41
C ALA A 142 -13.25 -8.86 -0.15
N HIS A 143 -13.75 -7.85 -0.88
CA HIS A 143 -15.01 -7.19 -0.57
C HIS A 143 -16.09 -7.27 -1.66
N ALA A 144 -15.81 -7.85 -2.83
CA ALA A 144 -16.81 -7.99 -3.88
C ALA A 144 -18.07 -8.72 -3.41
N LYS A 145 -17.91 -9.79 -2.61
CA LYS A 145 -19.04 -10.58 -2.09
C LYS A 145 -19.85 -9.83 -1.02
N ASP A 146 -19.22 -8.87 -0.32
CA ASP A 146 -19.88 -8.12 0.75
C ASP A 146 -20.89 -7.11 0.19
N VAL A 147 -20.67 -6.65 -1.03
CA VAL A 147 -21.54 -5.67 -1.70
C VAL A 147 -22.46 -6.30 -2.75
N GLN A 148 -22.11 -7.48 -3.27
CA GLN A 148 -22.93 -8.23 -4.23
C GLN A 148 -24.15 -8.89 -3.56
N HIS A 149 -25.31 -8.24 -3.65
CA HIS A 149 -26.57 -8.93 -3.35
C HIS A 149 -26.99 -9.80 -4.54
N ALA A 150 -27.35 -11.06 -4.27
CA ALA A 150 -27.95 -11.93 -5.26
C ALA A 150 -29.30 -11.34 -5.70
N THR A 151 -29.45 -11.11 -7.00
CA THR A 151 -30.78 -11.02 -7.63
C THR A 151 -31.40 -12.41 -7.58
N ASP A 152 -32.36 -12.61 -6.69
CA ASP A 152 -33.41 -13.62 -6.87
C ASP A 152 -34.57 -12.96 -7.64
#